data_AF-A0AAW5YYD1-F1
#
_entry.id   AF-A0AAW5YYD1-F1
#
_cell.length_a   1.000
_cell.length_b   1.000
_cell.length_c   1.000
_cell.angle_alpha   90.00
_cell.angle_beta   90.00
_cell.angle_gamma   90.00
#
_symmetry.space_group_name_H-M   'P 1'
#
loop_
_entity.id
_entity.type
_entity.pdbx_description
1 polymer ?
#
loop_
_entity_poly.entity_id
_entity_poly.type
_entity_poly.pdbx_seq_one_letter_code
_entity_poly.pdbx_strand_id
1 'polypeptide(L)'
;MTEKETKKSWEELAESSSWLDRIEAARRAPEEYLDKLVSDSCPMVRMQVAMRGRDDDLDILVHDPDSGVQMAVAIQGRGIDSRALAKSKSAIVRAEVAKHCDGGCLSMLVHDTAACVRIQVARRGRDKDLQLLAYDREWKVRLACANGELDIETDSPIWNTLAHDRVVDVRLAMAKHGRMQDLDSLVHDKDPWVRAEVALRGRDSDLRQLAKDRSWIVRQAVCKKARGLELDQLVKDEDMGVRMGVAWRGRDKDLDILRFDSEWGVRCAVAKAGRDKDLQLLARDPNRFVREAAQKAWAKKQDALARERRWLKTSNSQYEKDLADLTKLQEMGRIKASLDLEEVSRQLPAWRLEELEKQGSK
;
A
#
# COMPACT_ATOMS: atom_id res chain seq x y z
N MET A 1 -12.94 -12.48 56.81
CA MET A 1 -14.22 -12.43 56.07
C MET A 1 -13.91 -11.96 54.67
N THR A 2 -13.74 -12.89 53.74
CA THR A 2 -13.66 -12.57 52.31
C THR A 2 -15.10 -12.43 51.81
N GLU A 3 -15.51 -11.21 51.47
CA GLU A 3 -16.74 -10.97 50.72
C GLU A 3 -16.65 -11.78 49.42
N LYS A 4 -17.38 -12.89 49.38
CA LYS A 4 -17.75 -13.50 48.10
C LYS A 4 -18.68 -12.48 47.45
N GLU A 5 -18.16 -11.69 46.51
CA GLU A 5 -19.00 -11.01 45.53
C GLU A 5 -19.87 -12.09 44.88
N THR A 6 -21.14 -12.16 45.28
CA THR A 6 -22.13 -12.99 44.62
C THR A 6 -22.30 -12.43 43.23
N LYS A 7 -21.71 -13.12 42.25
CA LYS A 7 -21.87 -12.80 40.83
C LYS A 7 -23.37 -12.78 40.54
N LYS A 8 -23.90 -11.60 40.21
CA LYS A 8 -25.31 -11.40 39.85
C LYS A 8 -25.71 -12.40 38.76
N SER A 9 -26.94 -12.91 38.83
CA SER A 9 -27.49 -13.75 37.77
C SER A 9 -27.73 -12.93 36.49
N TRP A 10 -27.89 -13.59 35.34
CA TRP A 10 -28.19 -12.87 34.09
C TRP A 10 -29.55 -12.17 34.14
N GLU A 11 -30.54 -12.78 34.80
CA GLU A 11 -31.86 -12.16 35.05
C GLU A 11 -31.72 -10.90 35.91
N GLU A 12 -30.95 -10.96 37.00
CA GLU A 12 -30.69 -9.80 37.87
C GLU A 12 -29.97 -8.67 37.12
N LEU A 13 -29.06 -9.01 36.21
CA LEU A 13 -28.37 -8.03 35.38
C LEU A 13 -29.29 -7.41 34.33
N ALA A 14 -30.13 -8.23 33.68
CA ALA A 14 -31.05 -7.79 32.63
C ALA A 14 -32.21 -6.93 33.19
N GLU A 15 -32.63 -7.17 34.42
CA GLU A 15 -33.70 -6.41 35.10
C GLU A 15 -33.18 -5.29 36.02
N SER A 16 -31.86 -5.14 36.11
CA SER A 16 -31.23 -4.13 36.96
C SER A 16 -31.67 -2.71 36.57
N SER A 17 -31.88 -1.84 37.57
CA SER A 17 -32.12 -0.41 37.33
C SER A 17 -30.89 0.29 36.72
N SER A 18 -29.69 -0.28 36.93
CA SER A 18 -28.45 0.20 36.33
C SER A 18 -28.36 -0.18 34.85
N TRP A 19 -28.33 0.81 33.97
CA TRP A 19 -28.13 0.58 32.53
C TRP A 19 -26.77 -0.06 32.22
N LEU A 20 -25.76 0.09 33.09
CA LEU A 20 -24.46 -0.58 32.94
C LEU A 20 -24.56 -2.10 33.14
N ASP A 21 -25.35 -2.54 34.12
CA ASP A 21 -25.60 -3.97 34.36
C ASP A 21 -26.37 -4.57 33.18
N ARG A 22 -27.38 -3.83 32.66
CA ARG A 22 -28.15 -4.26 31.49
C ARG A 22 -27.33 -4.29 30.21
N ILE A 23 -26.36 -3.38 30.05
CA ILE A 23 -25.36 -3.46 28.96
C ILE A 23 -24.53 -4.73 29.07
N GLU A 24 -24.10 -5.09 30.28
CA GLU A 24 -23.32 -6.30 30.50
C GLU A 24 -24.13 -7.55 30.16
N ALA A 25 -25.41 -7.58 30.55
CA ALA A 25 -26.36 -8.60 30.13
C ALA A 25 -26.51 -8.62 28.60
N ALA A 26 -26.80 -7.49 27.95
CA ALA A 26 -26.98 -7.43 26.49
C ALA A 26 -25.74 -7.90 25.71
N ARG A 27 -24.54 -7.75 26.27
CA ARG A 27 -23.30 -8.15 25.60
C ARG A 27 -23.00 -9.65 25.75
N ARG A 28 -23.35 -10.26 26.89
CA ARG A 28 -22.81 -11.57 27.30
C ARG A 28 -23.84 -12.59 27.76
N ALA A 29 -25.06 -12.18 28.10
CA ALA A 29 -26.09 -13.10 28.51
C ALA A 29 -26.46 -14.07 27.36
N PRO A 30 -26.97 -15.26 27.68
CA PRO A 30 -27.61 -16.14 26.70
C PRO A 30 -28.74 -15.43 25.93
N GLU A 31 -29.07 -15.92 24.74
CA GLU A 31 -29.98 -15.23 23.81
C GLU A 31 -31.39 -15.03 24.39
N GLU A 32 -31.87 -15.94 25.24
CA GLU A 32 -33.17 -15.86 25.91
C GLU A 32 -33.39 -14.57 26.74
N TYR A 33 -32.31 -13.90 27.16
CA TYR A 33 -32.39 -12.65 27.93
C TYR A 33 -32.43 -11.39 27.04
N LEU A 34 -32.10 -11.51 25.75
CA LEU A 34 -32.05 -10.37 24.83
C LEU A 34 -33.44 -9.89 24.42
N ASP A 35 -34.42 -10.79 24.41
CA ASP A 35 -35.81 -10.48 24.03
C ASP A 35 -36.44 -9.39 24.93
N LYS A 36 -36.02 -9.30 26.20
CA LYS A 36 -36.43 -8.20 27.11
C LYS A 36 -35.66 -6.89 26.83
N LEU A 37 -34.39 -7.01 26.43
CA LEU A 37 -33.45 -5.89 26.28
C LEU A 37 -33.57 -5.19 24.91
N VAL A 38 -34.18 -5.84 23.91
CA VAL A 38 -34.41 -5.24 22.58
C VAL A 38 -35.28 -3.98 22.65
N SER A 39 -36.17 -3.88 23.64
CA SER A 39 -37.01 -2.71 23.89
C SER A 39 -36.52 -1.84 25.06
N ASP A 40 -35.26 -1.98 25.49
CA ASP A 40 -34.74 -1.25 26.65
C ASP A 40 -34.86 0.27 26.48
N SER A 41 -35.20 0.98 27.55
CA SER A 41 -35.24 2.46 27.56
C SER A 41 -33.92 3.13 27.14
N CYS A 42 -32.77 2.50 27.43
CA CYS A 42 -31.44 3.02 27.14
C CYS A 42 -30.99 2.59 25.74
N PRO A 43 -30.73 3.54 24.80
CA PRO A 43 -30.24 3.20 23.46
C PRO A 43 -28.92 2.44 23.45
N MET A 44 -28.05 2.66 24.45
CA MET A 44 -26.78 1.93 24.53
C MET A 44 -26.99 0.43 24.80
N VAL A 45 -28.01 0.06 25.58
CA VAL A 45 -28.38 -1.35 25.80
C VAL A 45 -28.89 -1.95 24.50
N ARG A 46 -29.86 -1.30 23.83
CA ARG A 46 -30.40 -1.75 22.54
C ARG A 46 -29.32 -1.85 21.45
N MET A 47 -28.35 -0.94 21.46
CA MET A 47 -27.19 -0.99 20.57
C MET A 47 -26.34 -2.24 20.83
N GLN A 48 -26.14 -2.64 22.10
CA GLN A 48 -25.45 -3.91 22.39
C GLN A 48 -26.26 -5.12 21.92
N VAL A 49 -27.59 -5.09 22.04
CA VAL A 49 -28.47 -6.13 21.48
C VAL A 49 -28.30 -6.22 19.96
N ALA A 50 -28.35 -5.10 19.22
CA ALA A 50 -28.09 -5.09 17.78
C ALA A 50 -26.70 -5.63 17.43
N MET A 51 -25.66 -5.34 18.23
CA MET A 51 -24.31 -5.86 18.00
C MET A 51 -24.20 -7.38 18.17
N ARG A 52 -25.18 -8.05 18.80
CA ARG A 52 -25.24 -9.51 18.89
C ARG A 52 -25.63 -10.17 17.57
N GLY A 53 -26.26 -9.44 16.65
CA GLY A 53 -26.51 -9.91 15.30
C GLY A 53 -27.70 -10.88 15.13
N ARG A 54 -28.61 -10.99 16.11
CA ARG A 54 -29.80 -11.85 16.01
C ARG A 54 -30.82 -11.26 15.06
N ASP A 55 -31.27 -12.04 14.07
CA ASP A 55 -32.21 -11.58 13.04
C ASP A 55 -33.50 -10.99 13.63
N ASP A 56 -34.13 -11.68 14.60
CA ASP A 56 -35.38 -11.23 15.24
C ASP A 56 -35.22 -9.87 15.95
N ASP A 57 -34.08 -9.64 16.60
CA ASP A 57 -33.80 -8.38 17.28
C ASP A 57 -33.55 -7.25 16.27
N LEU A 58 -32.80 -7.54 15.21
CA LEU A 58 -32.45 -6.57 14.17
C LEU A 58 -33.68 -6.12 13.37
N ASP A 59 -34.63 -7.02 13.11
CA ASP A 59 -35.91 -6.70 12.45
C ASP A 59 -36.74 -5.67 13.24
N ILE A 60 -36.56 -5.61 14.57
CA ILE A 60 -37.15 -4.59 15.43
C ILE A 60 -36.27 -3.32 15.42
N LEU A 61 -34.97 -3.47 15.67
CA LEU A 61 -34.03 -2.37 15.89
C LEU A 61 -33.68 -1.59 14.62
N VAL A 62 -33.96 -2.12 13.42
CA VAL A 62 -33.82 -1.40 12.15
C VAL A 62 -34.67 -0.12 12.11
N HIS A 63 -35.77 -0.09 12.87
CA HIS A 63 -36.68 1.04 13.00
C HIS A 63 -36.43 1.89 14.25
N ASP A 64 -35.34 1.65 14.98
CA ASP A 64 -35.03 2.35 16.22
C ASP A 64 -34.94 3.88 16.01
N PRO A 65 -35.48 4.71 16.93
CA PRO A 65 -35.37 6.16 16.81
C PRO A 65 -33.92 6.67 16.99
N ASP A 66 -33.06 5.90 17.66
CA ASP A 66 -31.66 6.27 17.92
C ASP A 66 -30.74 5.83 16.77
N SER A 67 -29.96 6.79 16.26
CA SER A 67 -29.07 6.53 15.12
C SER A 67 -27.87 5.64 15.47
N GLY A 68 -27.46 5.55 16.74
CA GLY A 68 -26.39 4.65 17.19
C GLY A 68 -26.85 3.20 17.16
N VAL A 69 -28.11 2.95 17.53
CA VAL A 69 -28.74 1.64 17.37
C VAL A 69 -28.88 1.27 15.90
N GLN A 70 -29.46 2.17 15.07
CA GLN A 70 -29.55 1.96 13.62
C GLN A 70 -28.18 1.72 12.97
N MET A 71 -27.12 2.39 13.45
CA MET A 71 -25.75 2.15 13.00
C MET A 71 -25.30 0.73 13.34
N ALA A 72 -25.54 0.25 14.56
CA ALA A 72 -25.22 -1.11 14.95
C ALA A 72 -25.93 -2.14 14.06
N VAL A 73 -27.20 -1.89 13.69
CA VAL A 73 -27.92 -2.71 12.71
C VAL A 73 -27.27 -2.63 11.32
N ALA A 74 -26.94 -1.44 10.83
CA ALA A 74 -26.30 -1.23 9.53
C ALA A 74 -24.96 -1.98 9.41
N ILE A 75 -24.16 -1.99 10.48
CA ILE A 75 -22.86 -2.67 10.55
C ILE A 75 -22.99 -4.19 10.36
N GLN A 76 -24.12 -4.79 10.74
CA GLN A 76 -24.36 -6.22 10.49
C GLN A 76 -24.43 -6.56 9.00
N GLY A 77 -24.73 -5.57 8.15
CA GLY A 77 -24.69 -5.75 6.69
C GLY A 77 -25.82 -6.61 6.13
N ARG A 78 -26.92 -6.79 6.87
CA ARG A 78 -28.10 -7.52 6.39
C ARG A 78 -28.75 -6.77 5.23
N GLY A 79 -28.86 -7.45 4.09
CA GLY A 79 -29.43 -6.86 2.87
C GLY A 79 -30.89 -6.41 3.04
N ILE A 80 -31.67 -7.14 3.85
CA ILE A 80 -33.09 -6.83 4.12
C ILE A 80 -33.27 -5.47 4.83
N ASP A 81 -32.32 -5.10 5.69
CA ASP A 81 -32.36 -3.86 6.49
C ASP A 81 -31.97 -2.62 5.68
N SER A 82 -31.20 -2.82 4.60
CA SER A 82 -30.60 -1.75 3.81
C SER A 82 -31.63 -0.72 3.32
N ARG A 83 -32.82 -1.18 2.89
CA ARG A 83 -33.83 -0.30 2.33
C ARG A 83 -34.50 0.60 3.38
N ALA A 84 -34.66 0.08 4.59
CA ALA A 84 -35.18 0.87 5.72
C ALA A 84 -34.13 1.88 6.18
N LEU A 85 -32.89 1.43 6.40
CA LEU A 85 -31.80 2.25 6.91
C LEU A 85 -31.31 3.31 5.91
N ALA A 86 -31.47 3.07 4.60
CA ALA A 86 -31.23 4.08 3.56
C ALA A 86 -32.13 5.32 3.68
N LYS A 87 -33.22 5.25 4.46
CA LYS A 87 -34.10 6.38 4.77
C LYS A 87 -33.80 7.01 6.14
N SER A 88 -32.79 6.52 6.86
CA SER A 88 -32.40 7.07 8.17
C SER A 88 -32.15 8.57 8.07
N LYS A 89 -32.55 9.32 9.11
CA LYS A 89 -32.22 10.75 9.22
C LYS A 89 -30.70 10.97 9.35
N SER A 90 -29.97 9.98 9.86
CA SER A 90 -28.52 10.05 10.03
C SER A 90 -27.77 9.71 8.74
N ALA A 91 -27.00 10.67 8.23
CA ALA A 91 -26.17 10.47 7.05
C ALA A 91 -25.07 9.41 7.26
N ILE A 92 -24.60 9.23 8.50
CA ILE A 92 -23.56 8.23 8.80
C ILE A 92 -24.14 6.82 8.66
N VAL A 93 -25.37 6.59 9.16
CA VAL A 93 -26.09 5.32 8.98
C VAL A 93 -26.28 5.02 7.49
N ARG A 94 -26.77 5.99 6.71
CA ARG A 94 -26.93 5.83 5.26
C ARG A 94 -25.61 5.57 4.53
N ALA A 95 -24.51 6.17 4.99
CA ALA A 95 -23.19 5.91 4.44
C ALA A 95 -22.70 4.48 4.75
N GLU A 96 -23.01 3.96 5.95
CA GLU A 96 -22.72 2.56 6.29
C GLU A 96 -23.48 1.60 5.39
N VAL A 97 -24.79 1.86 5.19
CA VAL A 97 -25.63 1.09 4.27
C VAL A 97 -25.04 1.08 2.85
N ALA A 98 -24.58 2.24 2.35
CA ALA A 98 -24.00 2.36 1.00
C ALA A 98 -22.79 1.44 0.75
N LYS A 99 -22.05 1.04 1.80
CA LYS A 99 -20.90 0.14 1.66
C LYS A 99 -21.28 -1.28 1.23
N HIS A 100 -22.45 -1.75 1.66
CA HIS A 100 -22.82 -3.17 1.57
C HIS A 100 -24.16 -3.42 0.88
N CYS A 101 -24.99 -2.40 0.70
CA CYS A 101 -26.31 -2.57 0.11
C CYS A 101 -26.28 -3.06 -1.35
N ASP A 102 -27.43 -3.59 -1.76
CA ASP A 102 -27.67 -4.06 -3.11
C ASP A 102 -27.69 -2.92 -4.15
N GLY A 103 -27.74 -3.30 -5.43
CA GLY A 103 -27.76 -2.31 -6.50
C GLY A 103 -29.00 -1.42 -6.52
N GLY A 104 -30.15 -1.90 -6.02
CA GLY A 104 -31.38 -1.11 -5.96
C GLY A 104 -31.26 0.03 -4.95
N CYS A 105 -30.90 -0.30 -3.71
CA CYS A 105 -30.66 0.63 -2.63
C CYS A 105 -29.55 1.64 -2.98
N LEU A 106 -28.45 1.15 -3.55
CA LEU A 106 -27.33 2.01 -3.94
C LEU A 106 -27.73 3.07 -4.98
N SER A 107 -28.66 2.73 -5.88
CA SER A 107 -29.21 3.67 -6.87
C SER A 107 -30.08 4.76 -6.24
N MET A 108 -30.62 4.53 -5.03
CA MET A 108 -31.30 5.58 -4.27
C MET A 108 -30.27 6.52 -3.61
N LEU A 109 -29.20 5.96 -3.05
CA LEU A 109 -28.19 6.68 -2.28
C LEU A 109 -27.24 7.53 -3.15
N VAL A 110 -27.17 7.28 -4.48
CA VAL A 110 -26.36 8.12 -5.40
C VAL A 110 -26.80 9.59 -5.40
N HIS A 111 -28.08 9.85 -5.12
CA HIS A 111 -28.66 11.20 -5.04
C HIS A 111 -28.77 11.73 -3.60
N ASP A 112 -28.12 11.08 -2.63
CA ASP A 112 -28.19 11.48 -1.23
C ASP A 112 -27.76 12.94 -1.05
N THR A 113 -28.36 13.67 -0.12
CA THR A 113 -28.01 15.07 0.14
C THR A 113 -26.61 15.22 0.73
N ALA A 114 -26.16 14.23 1.52
CA ALA A 114 -24.89 14.21 2.22
C ALA A 114 -23.76 13.63 1.36
N ALA A 115 -22.66 14.37 1.25
CA ALA A 115 -21.52 13.94 0.44
C ALA A 115 -20.84 12.68 0.98
N CYS A 116 -20.83 12.45 2.30
CA CYS A 116 -20.23 11.25 2.88
C CYS A 116 -20.91 9.96 2.39
N VAL A 117 -22.23 10.00 2.16
CA VAL A 117 -22.98 8.88 1.57
C VAL A 117 -22.56 8.69 0.12
N ARG A 118 -22.60 9.76 -0.69
CA ARG A 118 -22.23 9.70 -2.11
C ARG A 118 -20.77 9.29 -2.34
N ILE A 119 -19.86 9.61 -1.41
CA ILE A 119 -18.47 9.09 -1.41
C ILE A 119 -18.47 7.56 -1.28
N GLN A 120 -19.27 6.98 -0.38
CA GLN A 120 -19.37 5.53 -0.29
C GLN A 120 -20.00 4.93 -1.55
N VAL A 121 -20.99 5.61 -2.15
CA VAL A 121 -21.55 5.20 -3.43
C VAL A 121 -20.49 5.18 -4.54
N ALA A 122 -19.69 6.23 -4.68
CA ALA A 122 -18.59 6.27 -5.65
C ALA A 122 -17.59 5.12 -5.44
N ARG A 123 -17.26 4.79 -4.19
CA ARG A 123 -16.35 3.68 -3.85
C ARG A 123 -16.89 2.30 -4.21
N ARG A 124 -18.21 2.15 -4.42
CA ARG A 124 -18.79 0.90 -4.91
C ARG A 124 -18.50 0.65 -6.39
N GLY A 125 -18.04 1.68 -7.13
CA GLY A 125 -17.45 1.50 -8.45
C GLY A 125 -18.44 1.14 -9.57
N ARG A 126 -19.74 1.38 -9.41
CA ARG A 126 -20.70 1.10 -10.49
C ARG A 126 -20.69 2.20 -11.54
N ASP A 127 -20.45 1.85 -12.80
CA ASP A 127 -20.31 2.82 -13.89
C ASP A 127 -21.44 3.84 -13.98
N LYS A 128 -22.70 3.39 -13.90
CA LYS A 128 -23.87 4.28 -13.95
C LYS A 128 -23.89 5.31 -12.81
N ASP A 129 -23.36 4.96 -11.63
CA ASP A 129 -23.31 5.87 -10.49
C ASP A 129 -22.14 6.85 -10.69
N LEU A 130 -20.98 6.35 -11.13
CA LEU A 130 -19.80 7.17 -11.41
C LEU A 130 -20.06 8.21 -12.52
N GLN A 131 -20.87 7.87 -13.54
CA GLN A 131 -21.32 8.81 -14.57
C GLN A 131 -22.06 10.02 -13.99
N LEU A 132 -22.81 9.83 -12.90
CA LEU A 132 -23.50 10.92 -12.20
C LEU A 132 -22.55 11.65 -11.25
N LEU A 133 -21.78 10.90 -10.45
CA LEU A 133 -20.94 11.43 -9.37
C LEU A 133 -19.66 12.11 -9.87
N ALA A 134 -19.23 11.87 -11.12
CA ALA A 134 -18.12 12.60 -11.74
C ALA A 134 -18.39 14.11 -11.88
N TYR A 135 -19.66 14.53 -11.82
CA TYR A 135 -20.07 15.94 -11.85
C TYR A 135 -20.53 16.47 -10.48
N ASP A 136 -20.28 15.71 -9.40
CA ASP A 136 -20.76 16.06 -8.07
C ASP A 136 -20.27 17.44 -7.63
N ARG A 137 -21.13 18.20 -6.95
CA ARG A 137 -20.76 19.51 -6.38
C ARG A 137 -19.58 19.43 -5.41
N GLU A 138 -19.52 18.34 -4.62
CA GLU A 138 -18.49 18.12 -3.62
C GLU A 138 -17.27 17.44 -4.24
N TRP A 139 -16.11 18.09 -4.16
CA TRP A 139 -14.90 17.60 -4.79
C TRP A 139 -14.41 16.28 -4.20
N LYS A 140 -14.68 16.00 -2.93
CA LYS A 140 -14.34 14.70 -2.31
C LYS A 140 -15.10 13.53 -2.94
N VAL A 141 -16.30 13.77 -3.46
CA VAL A 141 -17.07 12.75 -4.20
C VAL A 141 -16.42 12.51 -5.57
N ARG A 142 -16.07 13.58 -6.30
CA ARG A 142 -15.37 13.48 -7.59
C ARG A 142 -13.98 12.82 -7.44
N LEU A 143 -13.27 13.13 -6.36
CA LEU A 143 -12.02 12.46 -5.98
C LEU A 143 -12.22 10.98 -5.70
N ALA A 144 -13.31 10.61 -5.01
CA ALA A 144 -13.64 9.21 -4.79
C ALA A 144 -13.91 8.47 -6.11
N CYS A 145 -14.51 9.14 -7.10
CA CYS A 145 -14.64 8.59 -8.46
C CYS A 145 -13.27 8.40 -9.12
N ALA A 146 -12.39 9.40 -9.06
CA ALA A 146 -11.06 9.35 -9.67
C ALA A 146 -10.11 8.32 -9.02
N ASN A 147 -10.32 7.97 -7.75
CA ASN A 147 -9.56 6.94 -7.04
C ASN A 147 -10.13 5.53 -7.19
N GLY A 148 -11.35 5.40 -7.74
CA GLY A 148 -11.95 4.10 -7.97
C GLY A 148 -11.25 3.34 -9.10
N GLU A 149 -11.42 2.02 -9.12
CA GLU A 149 -11.17 1.22 -10.32
C GLU A 149 -12.28 1.54 -11.33
N LEU A 150 -12.08 2.63 -12.05
CA LEU A 150 -12.91 2.97 -13.20
C LEU A 150 -12.60 1.96 -14.30
N ASP A 151 -13.64 1.38 -14.92
CA ASP A 151 -13.44 0.46 -16.03
C ASP A 151 -12.66 1.18 -17.15
N ILE A 152 -11.43 0.71 -17.36
CA ILE A 152 -10.45 1.29 -18.28
C ILE A 152 -10.88 1.03 -19.74
N GLU A 153 -11.72 0.00 -19.97
CA GLU A 153 -12.15 -0.41 -21.31
C GLU A 153 -13.23 0.48 -21.90
N THR A 154 -14.04 1.14 -21.05
CA THR A 154 -15.08 2.04 -21.54
C THR A 154 -14.49 3.40 -21.89
N ASP A 155 -14.82 3.93 -23.07
CA ASP A 155 -14.53 5.31 -23.46
C ASP A 155 -15.47 6.29 -22.76
N SER A 156 -15.50 6.19 -21.43
CA SER A 156 -16.45 6.91 -20.60
C SER A 156 -16.05 8.39 -20.52
N PRO A 157 -16.98 9.33 -20.80
CA PRO A 157 -16.70 10.77 -20.77
C PRO A 157 -16.36 11.30 -19.37
N ILE A 158 -16.50 10.46 -18.33
CA ILE A 158 -16.12 10.77 -16.96
C ILE A 158 -14.61 11.04 -16.83
N TRP A 159 -13.79 10.34 -17.62
CA TRP A 159 -12.34 10.47 -17.55
C TRP A 159 -11.88 11.86 -17.95
N ASN A 160 -12.36 12.35 -19.10
CA ASN A 160 -12.08 13.70 -19.56
C ASN A 160 -12.58 14.76 -18.55
N THR A 161 -13.75 14.52 -17.94
CA THR A 161 -14.32 15.43 -16.93
C THR A 161 -13.42 15.55 -15.71
N LEU A 162 -12.97 14.42 -15.15
CA LEU A 162 -12.12 14.39 -13.95
C LEU A 162 -10.68 14.85 -14.24
N ALA A 163 -10.15 14.57 -15.44
CA ALA A 163 -8.85 15.06 -15.88
C ALA A 163 -8.81 16.60 -15.99
N HIS A 164 -9.95 17.26 -16.22
CA HIS A 164 -10.07 18.71 -16.29
C HIS A 164 -10.72 19.32 -15.04
N ASP A 165 -10.78 18.57 -13.93
CA ASP A 165 -11.40 19.04 -12.70
C ASP A 165 -10.74 20.32 -12.19
N ARG A 166 -11.54 21.24 -11.65
CA ARG A 166 -11.04 22.47 -11.01
C ARG A 166 -10.09 22.20 -9.83
N VAL A 167 -10.24 21.07 -9.14
CA VAL A 167 -9.45 20.68 -7.96
C VAL A 167 -8.23 19.85 -8.36
N VAL A 168 -7.06 20.26 -7.88
CA VAL A 168 -5.77 19.62 -8.19
C VAL A 168 -5.75 18.16 -7.73
N ASP A 169 -6.26 17.85 -6.54
CA ASP A 169 -6.25 16.48 -6.01
C ASP A 169 -7.01 15.49 -6.89
N VAL A 170 -8.08 15.93 -7.56
CA VAL A 170 -8.84 15.10 -8.50
C VAL A 170 -8.00 14.84 -9.76
N ARG A 171 -7.40 15.88 -10.35
CA ARG A 171 -6.51 15.73 -11.52
C ARG A 171 -5.25 14.94 -11.20
N LEU A 172 -4.76 15.02 -9.95
CA LEU A 172 -3.62 14.23 -9.48
C LEU A 172 -4.01 12.75 -9.33
N ALA A 173 -5.19 12.44 -8.79
CA ALA A 173 -5.70 11.07 -8.76
C ALA A 173 -5.83 10.49 -10.17
N MET A 174 -6.28 11.30 -11.12
CA MET A 174 -6.33 10.96 -12.54
C MET A 174 -4.94 10.68 -13.13
N ALA A 175 -3.92 11.49 -12.81
CA ALA A 175 -2.55 11.21 -13.25
C ALA A 175 -1.98 9.91 -12.65
N LYS A 176 -2.38 9.55 -11.43
CA LYS A 176 -1.94 8.32 -10.74
C LYS A 176 -2.61 7.06 -11.27
N HIS A 177 -3.92 7.10 -11.43
CA HIS A 177 -4.77 5.92 -11.59
C HIS A 177 -5.54 5.90 -12.92
N GLY A 178 -5.57 7.02 -13.65
CA GLY A 178 -6.28 7.13 -14.92
C GLY A 178 -5.68 6.33 -16.06
N ARG A 179 -6.40 6.31 -17.18
CA ARG A 179 -5.97 5.59 -18.38
C ARG A 179 -4.78 6.29 -19.01
N MET A 180 -4.02 5.52 -19.79
CA MET A 180 -2.82 6.05 -20.43
C MET A 180 -3.15 7.17 -21.42
N GLN A 181 -4.30 7.14 -22.09
CA GLN A 181 -4.75 8.17 -23.03
C GLN A 181 -5.06 9.50 -22.32
N ASP A 182 -5.60 9.46 -21.10
CA ASP A 182 -5.99 10.67 -20.36
C ASP A 182 -4.77 11.49 -19.88
N LEU A 183 -3.58 10.88 -19.89
CA LEU A 183 -2.33 11.58 -19.62
C LEU A 183 -1.98 12.63 -20.68
N ASP A 184 -2.55 12.52 -21.90
CA ASP A 184 -2.30 13.47 -22.99
C ASP A 184 -2.77 14.89 -22.66
N SER A 185 -3.84 15.05 -21.87
CA SER A 185 -4.24 16.36 -21.34
C SER A 185 -3.42 16.76 -20.11
N LEU A 186 -3.13 15.80 -19.22
CA LEU A 186 -2.49 16.06 -17.93
C LEU A 186 -0.99 16.38 -18.06
N VAL A 187 -0.32 15.96 -19.13
CA VAL A 187 1.07 16.33 -19.43
C VAL A 187 1.24 17.85 -19.58
N HIS A 188 0.14 18.57 -19.88
CA HIS A 188 0.08 20.02 -19.99
C HIS A 188 -0.59 20.70 -18.78
N ASP A 189 -0.83 19.98 -17.68
CA ASP A 189 -1.53 20.53 -16.51
C ASP A 189 -0.84 21.79 -15.99
N LYS A 190 -1.63 22.76 -15.52
CA LYS A 190 -1.09 23.98 -14.90
C LYS A 190 -0.24 23.67 -13.66
N ASP A 191 -0.58 22.63 -12.92
CA ASP A 191 0.07 22.23 -11.67
C ASP A 191 1.27 21.31 -11.93
N PRO A 192 2.48 21.66 -11.44
CA PRO A 192 3.68 20.85 -11.65
C PRO A 192 3.63 19.48 -10.95
N TRP A 193 2.86 19.30 -9.88
CA TRP A 193 2.74 17.99 -9.22
C TRP A 193 1.95 17.00 -10.07
N VAL A 194 0.90 17.48 -10.77
CA VAL A 194 0.16 16.66 -11.73
C VAL A 194 1.08 16.25 -12.88
N ARG A 195 1.83 17.19 -13.47
CA ARG A 195 2.80 16.87 -14.55
C ARG A 195 3.92 15.94 -14.07
N ALA A 196 4.39 16.09 -12.83
CA ALA A 196 5.39 15.20 -12.26
C ALA A 196 4.84 13.78 -12.11
N GLU A 197 3.58 13.62 -11.73
CA GLU A 197 2.94 12.31 -11.67
C GLU A 197 2.79 11.68 -13.07
N VAL A 198 2.45 12.48 -14.09
CA VAL A 198 2.46 12.02 -15.49
C VAL A 198 3.85 11.50 -15.88
N ALA A 199 4.94 12.18 -15.50
CA ALA A 199 6.30 11.66 -15.72
C ALA A 199 6.54 10.32 -15.01
N LEU A 200 5.97 10.10 -13.83
CA LEU A 200 6.12 8.83 -13.10
C LEU A 200 5.38 7.66 -13.75
N ARG A 201 4.39 7.93 -14.61
CA ARG A 201 3.74 6.90 -15.46
C ARG A 201 4.70 6.36 -16.52
N GLY A 202 5.68 7.16 -16.95
CA GLY A 202 6.81 6.69 -17.74
C GLY A 202 6.50 6.42 -19.22
N ARG A 203 5.51 7.10 -19.82
CA ARG A 203 5.33 7.08 -21.28
C ARG A 203 6.48 7.84 -21.94
N ASP A 204 7.14 7.21 -22.91
CA ASP A 204 8.29 7.77 -23.59
C ASP A 204 8.01 9.14 -24.25
N SER A 205 6.80 9.34 -24.79
CA SER A 205 6.37 10.65 -25.33
C SER A 205 6.37 11.73 -24.26
N ASP A 206 5.79 11.43 -23.09
CA ASP A 206 5.67 12.37 -21.99
C ASP A 206 7.04 12.69 -21.40
N LEU A 207 7.89 11.67 -21.20
CA LEU A 207 9.23 11.87 -20.67
C LEU A 207 10.06 12.80 -21.57
N ARG A 208 9.98 12.65 -22.90
CA ARG A 208 10.66 13.55 -23.86
C ARG A 208 10.19 15.00 -23.74
N GLN A 209 8.90 15.21 -23.56
CA GLN A 209 8.33 16.54 -23.40
C GLN A 209 8.68 17.15 -22.04
N LEU A 210 8.45 16.39 -20.96
CA LEU A 210 8.60 16.83 -19.57
C LEU A 210 10.07 16.98 -19.15
N ALA A 211 11.03 16.39 -19.88
CA ALA A 211 12.46 16.69 -19.71
C ALA A 211 12.79 18.17 -19.96
N LYS A 212 11.93 18.90 -20.67
CA LYS A 212 12.05 20.34 -20.95
C LYS A 212 11.10 21.17 -20.09
N ASP A 213 10.47 20.57 -19.08
CA ASP A 213 9.49 21.27 -18.24
C ASP A 213 10.14 22.43 -17.48
N ARG A 214 9.40 23.53 -17.33
CA ARG A 214 9.84 24.70 -16.55
C ARG A 214 10.09 24.40 -15.06
N SER A 215 9.43 23.38 -14.52
CA SER A 215 9.55 22.99 -13.12
C SER A 215 10.62 21.92 -12.94
N TRP A 216 11.62 22.21 -12.11
CA TRP A 216 12.67 21.25 -11.75
C TRP A 216 12.09 19.97 -11.10
N ILE A 217 10.97 20.06 -10.37
CA ILE A 217 10.30 18.90 -9.75
C ILE A 217 9.83 17.91 -10.82
N VAL A 218 9.30 18.43 -11.93
CA VAL A 218 8.85 17.62 -13.07
C VAL A 218 10.05 16.98 -13.75
N ARG A 219 11.10 17.75 -14.05
CA ARG A 219 12.34 17.23 -14.65
C ARG A 219 13.01 16.18 -13.76
N GLN A 220 12.98 16.36 -12.43
CA GLN A 220 13.47 15.36 -11.48
C GLN A 220 12.59 14.09 -11.47
N ALA A 221 11.28 14.22 -11.62
CA ALA A 221 10.38 13.06 -11.77
C ALA A 221 10.69 12.28 -13.06
N VAL A 222 11.00 12.98 -14.17
CA VAL A 222 11.47 12.36 -15.42
C VAL A 222 12.73 11.51 -15.16
N CYS A 223 13.70 12.00 -14.39
CA CYS A 223 14.91 11.23 -14.05
C CYS A 223 14.59 9.87 -13.43
N LYS A 224 13.50 9.73 -12.66
CA LYS A 224 13.14 8.46 -12.00
C LYS A 224 12.73 7.36 -12.98
N LYS A 225 12.20 7.73 -14.16
CA LYS A 225 11.67 6.79 -15.16
C LYS A 225 12.51 6.73 -16.44
N ALA A 226 13.15 7.84 -16.81
CA ALA A 226 13.96 7.93 -18.01
C ALA A 226 15.14 6.94 -18.02
N ARG A 227 15.49 6.49 -19.23
CA ARG A 227 16.63 5.58 -19.48
C ARG A 227 17.53 6.05 -20.62
N GLY A 228 17.04 6.95 -21.49
CA GLY A 228 17.66 7.27 -22.77
C GLY A 228 18.07 8.73 -22.91
N LEU A 229 17.56 9.34 -23.98
CA LEU A 229 17.93 10.68 -24.45
C LEU A 229 17.60 11.78 -23.45
N GLU A 230 16.56 11.59 -22.64
CA GLU A 230 16.11 12.57 -21.66
C GLU A 230 17.20 12.82 -20.61
N LEU A 231 17.84 11.75 -20.13
CA LEU A 231 18.93 11.85 -19.17
C LEU A 231 20.19 12.51 -19.79
N ASP A 232 20.42 12.34 -21.11
CA ASP A 232 21.53 12.99 -21.82
C ASP A 232 21.36 14.52 -21.84
N GLN A 233 20.12 15.00 -21.85
CA GLN A 233 19.80 16.42 -21.70
C GLN A 233 19.91 16.85 -20.22
N LEU A 234 19.29 16.11 -19.31
CA LEU A 234 19.16 16.47 -17.89
C LEU A 234 20.47 16.39 -17.10
N VAL A 235 21.50 15.71 -17.61
CA VAL A 235 22.83 15.69 -16.97
C VAL A 235 23.44 17.10 -16.86
N LYS A 236 23.01 18.04 -17.72
CA LYS A 236 23.45 19.44 -17.73
C LYS A 236 22.36 20.39 -17.24
N ASP A 237 21.34 19.88 -16.55
CA ASP A 237 20.23 20.68 -16.05
C ASP A 237 20.74 21.79 -15.12
N GLU A 238 20.07 22.95 -15.11
CA GLU A 238 20.41 24.06 -14.21
C GLU A 238 20.20 23.70 -12.74
N ASP A 239 19.20 22.86 -12.44
CA ASP A 239 18.83 22.50 -11.08
C ASP A 239 19.65 21.31 -10.56
N MET A 240 20.26 21.49 -9.39
CA MET A 240 21.09 20.45 -8.79
C MET A 240 20.31 19.19 -8.43
N GLY A 241 19.02 19.31 -8.06
CA GLY A 241 18.15 18.20 -7.70
C GLY A 241 17.85 17.31 -8.89
N VAL A 242 17.73 17.88 -10.09
CA VAL A 242 17.61 17.16 -11.36
C VAL A 242 18.90 16.41 -11.68
N ARG A 243 20.06 17.08 -11.61
CA ARG A 243 21.38 16.45 -11.85
C ARG A 243 21.68 15.33 -10.85
N MET A 244 21.29 15.49 -9.58
CA MET A 244 21.32 14.39 -8.60
C MET A 244 20.43 13.22 -9.01
N GLY A 245 19.24 13.51 -9.54
CA GLY A 245 18.34 12.50 -10.10
C GLY A 245 18.99 11.70 -11.23
N VAL A 246 19.73 12.36 -12.13
CA VAL A 246 20.52 11.71 -13.18
C VAL A 246 21.63 10.84 -12.58
N ALA A 247 22.40 11.36 -11.61
CA ALA A 247 23.45 10.59 -10.94
C ALA A 247 22.92 9.29 -10.31
N TRP A 248 21.72 9.31 -9.71
CA TRP A 248 21.10 8.12 -9.13
C TRP A 248 20.70 7.06 -10.16
N ARG A 249 20.63 7.40 -11.45
CA ARG A 249 20.46 6.40 -12.52
C ARG A 249 21.73 5.61 -12.78
N GLY A 250 22.87 6.14 -12.39
CA GLY A 250 24.14 5.42 -12.40
C GLY A 250 24.69 5.09 -13.78
N ARG A 251 24.25 5.79 -14.85
CA ARG A 251 24.80 5.56 -16.20
C ARG A 251 26.22 6.08 -16.28
N ASP A 252 27.10 5.28 -16.86
CA ASP A 252 28.52 5.58 -16.83
C ASP A 252 28.90 6.93 -17.46
N LYS A 253 28.29 7.24 -18.61
CA LYS A 253 28.51 8.51 -19.33
C LYS A 253 28.04 9.73 -18.53
N ASP A 254 27.00 9.59 -17.71
CA ASP A 254 26.48 10.71 -16.92
C ASP A 254 27.38 10.95 -15.72
N LEU A 255 27.77 9.88 -15.02
CA LEU A 255 28.68 9.97 -13.87
C LEU A 255 30.06 10.52 -14.27
N ASP A 256 30.52 10.25 -15.50
CA ASP A 256 31.75 10.82 -16.04
C ASP A 256 31.72 12.36 -16.13
N ILE A 257 30.53 12.94 -16.32
CA ILE A 257 30.30 14.39 -16.32
C ILE A 257 30.11 14.87 -14.87
N LEU A 258 29.17 14.26 -14.14
CA LEU A 258 28.68 14.74 -12.85
C LEU A 258 29.70 14.63 -11.71
N ARG A 259 30.74 13.80 -11.84
CA ARG A 259 31.82 13.74 -10.81
C ARG A 259 32.57 15.06 -10.65
N PHE A 260 32.49 15.95 -11.65
CA PHE A 260 33.10 17.28 -11.65
C PHE A 260 32.06 18.40 -11.48
N ASP A 261 30.82 18.07 -11.09
CA ASP A 261 29.77 19.06 -10.90
C ASP A 261 30.18 20.14 -9.90
N SER A 262 29.78 21.39 -10.13
CA SER A 262 30.07 22.48 -9.21
C SER A 262 29.43 22.26 -7.83
N GLU A 263 28.24 21.63 -7.81
CA GLU A 263 27.48 21.39 -6.60
C GLU A 263 27.94 20.12 -5.89
N TRP A 264 28.34 20.26 -4.63
CA TRP A 264 28.83 19.15 -3.82
C TRP A 264 27.74 18.09 -3.59
N GLY A 265 26.46 18.47 -3.60
CA GLY A 265 25.33 17.53 -3.47
C GLY A 265 25.25 16.54 -4.62
N VAL A 266 25.54 17.00 -5.85
CA VAL A 266 25.61 16.15 -7.05
C VAL A 266 26.80 15.20 -6.96
N ARG A 267 27.98 15.70 -6.56
CA ARG A 267 29.17 14.85 -6.36
C ARG A 267 28.98 13.80 -5.26
N CYS A 268 28.23 14.13 -4.19
CA CYS A 268 27.77 13.16 -3.20
C CYS A 268 26.88 12.06 -3.82
N ALA A 269 25.98 12.41 -4.74
CA ALA A 269 25.16 11.44 -5.44
C ALA A 269 26.00 10.51 -6.33
N VAL A 270 27.01 11.05 -7.02
CA VAL A 270 27.99 10.27 -7.79
C VAL A 270 28.77 9.31 -6.87
N ALA A 271 29.26 9.78 -5.72
CA ALA A 271 29.94 8.92 -4.75
C ALA A 271 29.05 7.74 -4.31
N LYS A 272 27.75 7.99 -4.08
CA LYS A 272 26.79 6.94 -3.70
C LYS A 272 26.53 5.91 -4.80
N ALA A 273 26.72 6.26 -6.07
CA ALA A 273 26.65 5.30 -7.18
C ALA A 273 27.77 4.25 -7.12
N GLY A 274 28.91 4.58 -6.49
CA GLY A 274 29.90 3.58 -6.06
C GLY A 274 30.85 3.07 -7.14
N ARG A 275 31.05 3.81 -8.24
CA ARG A 275 32.04 3.43 -9.28
C ARG A 275 33.47 3.70 -8.82
N ASP A 276 34.37 2.75 -9.04
CA ASP A 276 35.74 2.82 -8.51
C ASP A 276 36.51 4.07 -8.95
N LYS A 277 36.44 4.43 -10.25
CA LYS A 277 37.10 5.63 -10.78
C LYS A 277 36.60 6.92 -10.15
N ASP A 278 35.33 6.99 -9.77
CA ASP A 278 34.76 8.18 -9.14
C ASP A 278 35.10 8.22 -7.65
N LEU A 279 35.04 7.07 -6.95
CA LEU A 279 35.38 7.00 -5.53
C LEU A 279 36.83 7.42 -5.23
N GLN A 280 37.78 7.01 -6.08
CA GLN A 280 39.19 7.40 -5.95
C GLN A 280 39.38 8.91 -6.10
N LEU A 281 38.69 9.53 -7.06
CA LEU A 281 38.72 10.97 -7.27
C LEU A 281 38.06 11.72 -6.11
N LEU A 282 36.84 11.31 -5.74
CA LEU A 282 35.99 11.99 -4.75
C LEU A 282 36.48 11.81 -3.30
N ALA A 283 37.34 10.83 -3.02
CA ALA A 283 38.05 10.73 -1.75
C ALA A 283 38.93 11.96 -1.46
N ARG A 284 39.31 12.72 -2.49
CA ARG A 284 40.11 13.95 -2.41
C ARG A 284 39.29 15.21 -2.67
N ASP A 285 37.96 15.10 -2.71
CA ASP A 285 37.07 16.23 -2.98
C ASP A 285 37.28 17.37 -1.97
N PRO A 286 37.23 18.65 -2.37
CA PRO A 286 37.34 19.78 -1.43
C PRO A 286 36.24 19.76 -0.35
N ASN A 287 35.03 19.27 -0.70
CA ASN A 287 33.91 19.21 0.23
C ASN A 287 33.99 17.95 1.12
N ARG A 288 33.93 18.17 2.43
CA ARG A 288 33.97 17.10 3.44
C ARG A 288 32.87 16.05 3.25
N PHE A 289 31.65 16.45 2.94
CA PHE A 289 30.52 15.53 2.79
C PHE A 289 30.70 14.57 1.60
N VAL A 290 31.35 15.05 0.53
CA VAL A 290 31.67 14.23 -0.63
C VAL A 290 32.71 13.17 -0.28
N ARG A 291 33.78 13.56 0.44
CA ARG A 291 34.79 12.61 0.94
C ARG A 291 34.17 11.55 1.84
N GLU A 292 33.30 11.95 2.77
CA GLU A 292 32.58 11.01 3.65
C GLU A 292 31.66 10.07 2.87
N ALA A 293 30.95 10.58 1.85
CA ALA A 293 30.10 9.76 0.99
C ALA A 293 30.94 8.73 0.20
N ALA A 294 32.08 9.14 -0.35
CA ALA A 294 32.99 8.25 -1.06
C ALA A 294 33.58 7.17 -0.14
N GLN A 295 33.99 7.54 1.07
CA GLN A 295 34.50 6.59 2.06
C GLN A 295 33.43 5.57 2.47
N LYS A 296 32.19 6.01 2.73
CA LYS A 296 31.06 5.12 3.05
C LYS A 296 30.74 4.16 1.91
N ALA A 297 30.72 4.65 0.67
CA ALA A 297 30.51 3.82 -0.51
C ALA A 297 31.64 2.79 -0.69
N TRP A 298 32.90 3.20 -0.47
CA TRP A 298 34.06 2.30 -0.51
C TRP A 298 33.98 1.22 0.56
N ALA A 299 33.68 1.58 1.82
CA ALA A 299 33.51 0.64 2.92
C ALA A 299 32.41 -0.39 2.63
N LYS A 300 31.24 0.06 2.16
CA LYS A 300 30.13 -0.82 1.77
C LYS A 300 30.56 -1.83 0.70
N LYS A 301 31.38 -1.40 -0.27
CA LYS A 301 31.90 -2.27 -1.33
C LYS A 301 32.90 -3.30 -0.80
N GLN A 302 33.81 -2.89 0.09
CA GLN A 302 34.76 -3.81 0.73
C GLN A 302 34.04 -4.84 1.61
N ASP A 303 33.01 -4.43 2.35
CA ASP A 303 32.19 -5.34 3.15
C ASP A 303 31.47 -6.37 2.26
N ALA A 304 30.94 -5.95 1.11
CA ALA A 304 30.32 -6.85 0.14
C ALA A 304 31.33 -7.87 -0.40
N LEU A 305 32.52 -7.43 -0.82
CA LEU A 305 33.60 -8.30 -1.28
C LEU A 305 34.10 -9.25 -0.17
N ALA A 306 34.19 -8.79 1.07
CA ALA A 306 34.59 -9.62 2.20
C ALA A 306 33.54 -10.72 2.50
N ARG A 307 32.24 -10.39 2.39
CA ARG A 307 31.15 -11.36 2.49
C ARG A 307 31.22 -12.39 1.37
N GLU A 308 31.42 -11.96 0.13
CA GLU A 308 31.56 -12.83 -1.04
C GLU A 308 32.77 -13.77 -0.90
N ARG A 309 33.95 -13.25 -0.52
CA ARG A 309 35.15 -14.06 -0.26
C ARG A 309 34.93 -15.09 0.85
N ARG A 310 34.24 -14.72 1.93
CA ARG A 310 33.89 -15.64 3.01
C ARG A 310 32.94 -16.73 2.51
N TRP A 311 31.92 -16.35 1.75
CA TRP A 311 30.97 -17.29 1.17
C TRP A 311 31.65 -18.28 0.21
N LEU A 312 32.51 -17.81 -0.70
CA LEU A 312 33.29 -18.66 -1.60
C LEU A 312 34.20 -19.62 -0.82
N LYS A 313 34.89 -19.14 0.23
CA LYS A 313 35.75 -19.99 1.07
C LYS A 313 34.96 -21.08 1.79
N THR A 314 33.82 -20.72 2.39
CA THR A 314 32.94 -21.69 3.05
C THR A 314 32.35 -22.67 2.04
N SER A 315 31.89 -22.20 0.88
CA SER A 315 31.34 -23.04 -0.18
C SER A 315 32.37 -24.02 -0.74
N ASN A 316 33.62 -23.59 -0.94
CA ASN A 316 34.68 -24.46 -1.43
C ASN A 316 35.11 -25.49 -0.38
N SER A 317 35.25 -25.08 0.88
CA SER A 317 35.53 -26.00 1.99
C SER A 317 34.40 -27.01 2.20
N GLN A 318 33.16 -26.61 1.97
CA GLN A 318 32.00 -27.48 2.06
C GLN A 318 32.01 -28.54 0.95
N TYR A 319 32.23 -28.12 -0.30
CA TYR A 319 32.42 -29.01 -1.44
C TYR A 319 33.52 -30.05 -1.20
N GLU A 320 34.69 -29.63 -0.70
CA GLU A 320 35.81 -30.53 -0.41
C GLU A 320 35.46 -31.59 0.65
N LYS A 321 34.70 -31.20 1.70
CA LYS A 321 34.22 -32.14 2.73
C LYS A 321 33.21 -33.14 2.16
N ASP A 322 32.23 -32.65 1.42
CA ASP A 322 31.19 -33.49 0.82
C ASP A 322 31.79 -34.51 -0.15
N LEU A 323 32.77 -34.10 -0.96
CA LEU A 323 33.50 -35.01 -1.85
C LEU A 323 34.26 -36.08 -1.07
N ALA A 324 34.94 -35.71 0.02
CA ALA A 324 35.68 -36.66 0.86
C ALA A 324 34.76 -37.68 1.55
N ASP A 325 33.62 -37.24 2.06
CA ASP A 325 32.66 -38.12 2.74
C ASP A 325 31.95 -39.05 1.75
N LEU A 326 31.59 -38.56 0.55
CA LEU A 326 31.06 -39.39 -0.52
C LEU A 326 32.08 -40.44 -0.98
N THR A 327 33.37 -40.08 -1.06
CA THR A 327 34.45 -41.01 -1.42
C THR A 327 34.53 -42.15 -0.40
N LYS A 328 34.54 -41.84 0.90
CA LYS A 328 34.52 -42.86 1.96
C LYS A 328 33.30 -43.76 1.89
N LEU A 329 32.11 -43.20 1.62
CA LEU A 329 30.88 -43.99 1.49
C LEU A 329 30.94 -44.95 0.28
N GLN A 330 31.60 -44.54 -0.81
CA GLN A 330 31.78 -45.37 -1.99
C GLN A 330 32.79 -46.50 -1.73
N GLU A 331 33.90 -46.22 -1.05
CA GLU A 331 34.90 -47.22 -0.63
C GLU A 331 34.29 -48.27 0.31
N MET A 332 33.37 -47.87 1.19
CA MET A 332 32.63 -48.80 2.07
C MET A 332 31.52 -49.58 1.35
N GLY A 333 31.33 -49.38 0.03
CA GLY A 333 30.28 -50.02 -0.76
C GLY A 333 28.86 -49.55 -0.43
N ARG A 334 28.70 -48.43 0.30
CA ARG A 334 27.39 -47.90 0.72
C ARG A 334 26.70 -47.11 -0.39
N ILE A 335 27.46 -46.64 -1.38
CA ILE A 335 26.96 -46.01 -2.61
C ILE A 335 27.62 -46.64 -3.85
N LYS A 336 26.98 -46.53 -5.01
CA LYS A 336 27.43 -47.20 -6.24
C LYS A 336 28.79 -46.67 -6.71
N ALA A 337 29.67 -47.56 -7.17
CA ALA A 337 30.97 -47.20 -7.75
C ALA A 337 30.86 -46.41 -9.07
N SER A 338 29.71 -46.51 -9.76
CA SER A 338 29.45 -45.81 -11.01
C SER A 338 28.99 -44.35 -10.84
N LEU A 339 28.97 -43.82 -9.62
CA LEU A 339 28.49 -42.48 -9.32
C LEU A 339 29.63 -41.46 -9.51
N ASP A 340 29.37 -40.37 -10.23
CA ASP A 340 30.29 -39.24 -10.34
C ASP A 340 30.22 -38.39 -9.07
N LEU A 341 31.22 -38.56 -8.20
CA LEU A 341 31.24 -37.92 -6.88
C LEU A 341 31.52 -36.41 -6.95
N GLU A 342 32.18 -35.94 -8.01
CA GLU A 342 32.39 -34.50 -8.20
C GLU A 342 31.08 -33.82 -8.58
N GLU A 343 30.31 -34.42 -9.50
CA GLU A 343 29.02 -33.85 -9.91
C GLU A 343 28.00 -33.88 -8.77
N VAL A 344 27.96 -34.98 -8.01
CA VAL A 344 27.06 -35.07 -6.86
C VAL A 344 27.45 -34.09 -5.75
N SER A 345 28.75 -33.93 -5.43
CA SER A 345 29.17 -32.99 -4.38
C SER A 345 28.92 -31.52 -4.75
N ARG A 346 28.96 -31.14 -6.04
CA ARG A 346 28.54 -29.80 -6.51
C ARG A 346 27.05 -29.53 -6.36
N GLN A 347 26.22 -30.58 -6.42
CA GLN A 347 24.76 -30.47 -6.38
C GLN A 347 24.16 -30.73 -4.98
N LEU A 348 24.97 -31.03 -3.97
CA LEU A 348 24.48 -31.28 -2.61
C LEU A 348 23.98 -29.97 -1.94
N PRO A 349 22.78 -29.96 -1.33
CA PRO A 349 22.27 -28.79 -0.60
C PRO A 349 23.10 -28.48 0.64
N ALA A 350 23.44 -27.20 0.85
CA ALA A 350 24.30 -26.74 1.94
C ALA A 350 23.80 -27.03 3.38
N TRP A 351 22.51 -27.35 3.58
CA TRP A 351 21.92 -27.60 4.91
C TRP A 351 22.10 -29.05 5.41
N ARG A 352 22.61 -29.97 4.58
CA ARG A 352 22.64 -31.41 4.89
C ARG A 352 23.64 -31.81 6.00
N LEU A 353 24.57 -30.92 6.38
CA LEU A 353 25.54 -31.17 7.46
C LEU A 353 25.01 -30.89 8.88
N GLU A 354 24.02 -30.02 9.05
CA GLU A 354 23.48 -29.72 10.40
C GLU A 354 22.78 -30.94 11.04
N GLU A 355 22.34 -31.92 10.23
CA GLU A 355 21.70 -33.14 10.69
C GLU A 355 22.67 -34.31 10.94
N LEU A 356 23.82 -34.36 10.26
CA LEU A 356 24.81 -35.42 10.46
C LEU A 356 25.63 -35.22 11.74
N GLU A 357 25.93 -33.98 12.13
CA GLU A 357 26.55 -33.68 13.43
C GLU A 357 25.64 -34.03 14.62
N LYS A 358 24.30 -33.93 14.45
CA LYS A 358 23.34 -34.33 15.50
C LYS A 358 23.19 -35.84 15.65
N GLN A 359 23.56 -36.63 14.64
CA GLN A 359 23.43 -38.09 14.66
C GLN A 359 24.71 -38.83 15.09
N GLY A 360 25.86 -38.15 15.15
CA GLY A 360 27.14 -38.71 15.62
C GLY A 360 27.40 -38.63 17.14
N SER A 361 26.50 -38.03 17.91
CA SER A 361 26.58 -37.92 19.39
C SER A 361 25.53 -38.75 20.13
N LYS A 362 25.28 -39.99 19.69
CA LYS A 362 24.57 -40.99 20.51
C LYS A 362 25.33 -42.31 20.56
#